data_AF-A0A822FQZ4-F1
#
_entry.id   AF-A0A822FQZ4-F1
#
_cell.length_a   1.000
_cell.length_b   1.000
_cell.length_c   1.000
_cell.angle_alpha   90.00
_cell.angle_beta   90.00
_cell.angle_gamma   90.00
#
_symmetry.space_group_name_H-M   'P 1'
#
loop_
_entity.id
_entity.type
_entity.pdbx_description
1 polymer ?
#
loop_
_entity_poly.entity_id
_entity_poly.type
_entity_poly.pdbx_seq_one_letter_code
_entity_poly.pdbx_strand_id
1 'polypeptide(L)'
;MNKQFGIQNNCDHIFCFDCLSTWRRTSAMIDKDTSRRCPLCRTRSTFIARSWRCFTNRDDKQSLIDTHKLSLKTIPCRTLLRYGYCRFGHRCYYNHHIPLTSSTSQRWSSSPI
;
A
#
# COMPACT_ATOMS: atom_id res chain seq x y z
N MET A 1 17.77 -3.83 -15.74
CA MET A 1 16.89 -2.89 -15.01
C MET A 1 15.47 -3.40 -15.09
N ASN A 2 14.94 -3.99 -14.01
CA ASN A 2 13.62 -4.58 -14.02
C ASN A 2 12.57 -3.51 -13.64
N LYS A 3 11.97 -2.89 -14.66
CA LYS A 3 11.04 -1.77 -14.48
C LYS A 3 9.63 -2.31 -14.19
N GLN A 4 9.16 -2.13 -12.97
CA GLN A 4 7.78 -2.45 -12.58
C GLN A 4 6.84 -1.27 -12.87
N PHE A 5 5.57 -1.57 -13.10
CA PHE A 5 4.50 -0.58 -13.21
C PHE A 5 3.98 -0.19 -11.82
N GLY A 6 3.70 1.10 -11.66
CA GLY A 6 2.99 1.68 -10.52
C GLY A 6 1.55 1.97 -10.91
N ILE A 7 0.63 1.15 -10.43
CA ILE A 7 -0.80 1.23 -10.74
C ILE A 7 -1.53 1.91 -9.58
N GLN A 8 -2.27 2.97 -9.87
CA GLN A 8 -3.07 3.70 -8.88
C GLN A 8 -4.50 3.14 -8.81
N ASN A 9 -5.12 3.18 -7.63
CA ASN A 9 -6.47 2.63 -7.45
C ASN A 9 -7.56 3.47 -8.15
N ASN A 10 -7.46 4.79 -8.12
CA ASN A 10 -8.59 5.66 -8.49
C ASN A 10 -8.53 6.27 -9.90
N CYS A 11 -7.50 5.99 -10.69
CA CYS A 11 -7.42 6.45 -12.10
C CYS A 11 -6.68 5.44 -12.97
N ASP A 12 -6.86 5.53 -14.29
CA ASP A 12 -6.32 4.53 -15.24
C ASP A 12 -4.95 4.93 -15.82
N HIS A 13 -4.31 5.95 -15.26
CA HIS A 13 -2.97 6.38 -15.65
C HIS A 13 -1.90 5.45 -15.08
N ILE A 14 -1.04 4.93 -15.96
CA ILE A 14 0.04 4.01 -15.62
C ILE A 14 1.38 4.75 -15.68
N PHE A 15 2.22 4.50 -14.68
CA PHE A 15 3.58 5.02 -14.61
C PHE A 15 4.55 3.89 -14.29
N CYS A 16 5.84 4.15 -14.42
CA CYS A 16 6.82 3.28 -13.77
C CYS A 16 6.72 3.43 -12.24
N PHE A 17 6.91 2.34 -11.51
CA PHE A 17 6.79 2.35 -10.05
C PHE A 17 7.75 3.35 -9.40
N ASP A 18 8.99 3.42 -9.88
CA ASP A 18 10.00 4.34 -9.34
C ASP A 18 9.66 5.80 -9.63
N CYS A 19 9.13 6.09 -10.81
CA CYS A 19 8.66 7.40 -11.24
C CYS A 19 7.55 7.89 -10.29
N LEU A 20 6.56 7.03 -10.07
CA LEU A 20 5.41 7.36 -9.23
C LEU A 20 5.79 7.44 -7.75
N SER A 21 6.69 6.56 -7.28
CA SER A 21 7.22 6.61 -5.91
C SER A 21 8.03 7.88 -5.67
N THR A 22 8.82 8.31 -6.64
CA THR A 22 9.60 9.55 -6.59
C THR A 22 8.68 10.77 -6.56
N TRP A 23 7.66 10.81 -7.44
CA TRP A 23 6.61 11.82 -7.40
C TRP A 23 5.96 11.93 -6.01
N ARG A 24 5.49 10.81 -5.44
CA ARG A 24 4.87 10.84 -4.11
C ARG A 24 5.83 11.36 -3.03
N ARG A 25 7.12 11.01 -3.10
CA ARG A 25 8.12 11.45 -2.13
C ARG A 25 8.41 12.95 -2.24
N THR A 26 8.63 13.46 -3.44
CA THR A 26 8.99 14.87 -3.67
C THR A 26 7.78 15.78 -3.45
N SER A 27 6.59 15.40 -3.96
CA SER A 27 5.37 16.17 -3.73
C SER A 27 5.01 16.27 -2.25
N ALA A 28 5.31 15.26 -1.43
CA ALA A 28 5.02 15.29 0.01
C ALA A 28 5.84 16.34 0.78
N MET A 29 6.96 16.81 0.23
CA MET A 29 7.75 17.91 0.80
C MET A 29 7.06 19.26 0.63
N ILE A 30 6.21 19.39 -0.40
CA ILE A 30 5.47 20.61 -0.71
C ILE A 30 4.09 20.54 -0.06
N ASP A 31 3.31 19.50 -0.39
CA ASP A 31 1.96 19.29 0.10
C ASP A 31 1.63 17.80 0.19
N LYS A 32 1.17 17.38 1.38
CA LYS A 32 0.81 15.99 1.65
C LYS A 32 -0.37 15.53 0.80
N ASP A 33 -1.30 16.40 0.42
CA ASP A 33 -2.43 15.97 -0.42
C ASP A 33 -2.00 15.72 -1.87
N THR A 34 -1.16 16.59 -2.42
CA THR A 34 -0.57 16.49 -3.77
C THR A 34 0.22 15.19 -3.93
N SER A 35 0.96 14.78 -2.88
CA SER A 35 1.67 13.49 -2.88
C SER A 35 0.77 12.26 -3.07
N ARG A 36 -0.54 12.40 -2.84
CA ARG A 36 -1.55 11.35 -2.98
C ARG A 36 -2.42 11.57 -4.20
N ARG A 37 -1.95 12.35 -5.18
CA ARG A 37 -2.67 12.61 -6.43
C ARG A 37 -1.90 12.08 -7.63
N CYS A 38 -2.65 11.65 -8.64
CA CYS A 38 -2.09 11.25 -9.91
C CYS A 38 -1.39 12.43 -10.60
N PRO A 39 -0.16 12.25 -11.13
CA PRO A 39 0.56 13.31 -11.85
C PRO A 39 -0.20 13.88 -13.06
N LEU A 40 -1.05 13.08 -13.71
CA LEU A 40 -1.76 13.47 -14.93
C LEU A 40 -3.14 14.07 -14.64
N CYS A 41 -4.01 13.33 -13.96
CA CYS A 41 -5.39 13.74 -13.76
C CYS A 41 -5.70 14.30 -12.37
N ARG A 42 -4.71 14.37 -11.47
CA ARG A 42 -4.85 14.84 -10.08
C ARG A 42 -5.88 14.10 -9.22
N THR A 43 -6.43 13.00 -9.71
CA THR A 43 -7.32 12.13 -8.96
C THR A 43 -6.59 11.58 -7.74
N ARG A 44 -7.24 11.64 -6.59
CA ARG A 44 -6.65 11.19 -5.32
C ARG A 44 -6.54 9.68 -5.30
N SER A 45 -5.37 9.17 -4.96
CA SER A 45 -5.02 7.76 -4.88
C SER A 45 -4.09 7.56 -3.69
N THR A 46 -4.50 6.74 -2.73
CA THR A 46 -3.72 6.47 -1.51
C THR A 46 -2.86 5.21 -1.63
N PHE A 47 -3.08 4.39 -2.66
CA PHE A 47 -2.39 3.12 -2.86
C PHE A 47 -1.70 3.07 -4.23
N ILE A 48 -0.54 2.42 -4.29
CA ILE A 48 0.15 2.09 -5.54
C ILE A 48 0.37 0.58 -5.53
N ALA A 49 -0.21 -0.12 -6.49
CA ALA A 49 0.13 -1.51 -6.74
C ALA A 49 1.41 -1.60 -7.58
N ARG A 50 2.34 -2.46 -7.14
CA ARG A 50 3.52 -2.85 -7.92
C ARG A 50 3.13 -4.04 -8.77
N SER A 51 3.36 -3.95 -10.08
CA SER A 51 3.05 -5.04 -11.01
C SER A 51 4.10 -5.14 -12.11
N TRP A 52 4.35 -6.36 -12.59
CA TRP A 52 5.18 -6.61 -13.78
C TRP A 52 4.41 -6.43 -15.09
N ARG A 53 3.08 -6.45 -15.04
CA ARG A 53 2.19 -6.26 -16.18
C ARG A 53 1.27 -5.06 -15.98
N CYS A 54 0.81 -4.47 -17.08
CA CYS A 54 -0.29 -3.52 -17.08
C CYS A 54 -1.64 -4.24 -17.01
N PHE A 55 -2.70 -3.46 -16.84
CA PHE A 55 -4.08 -3.92 -16.95
C PHE A 55 -4.66 -3.60 -18.32
N THR A 56 -5.63 -4.40 -18.76
CA THR A 56 -6.34 -4.18 -20.04
C THR A 56 -7.71 -3.53 -19.86
N ASN A 57 -8.31 -3.70 -18.69
CA ASN A 57 -9.61 -3.15 -18.34
C ASN A 57 -9.70 -2.92 -16.82
N ARG A 58 -10.85 -2.41 -16.35
CA ARG A 58 -11.06 -2.04 -14.95
C ARG A 58 -11.08 -3.24 -14.00
N ASP A 59 -11.63 -4.37 -14.43
CA ASP A 59 -11.71 -5.58 -13.60
C ASP A 59 -10.32 -6.21 -13.41
N ASP A 60 -9.53 -6.27 -14.49
CA ASP A 60 -8.14 -6.74 -14.44
C ASP A 60 -7.28 -5.82 -13.56
N LYS A 61 -7.48 -4.50 -13.65
CA LYS A 61 -6.84 -3.53 -12.76
C LYS A 61 -7.17 -3.79 -11.29
N GLN A 62 -8.44 -4.03 -10.99
CA GLN A 62 -8.91 -4.26 -9.64
C GLN A 62 -8.32 -5.57 -9.08
N SER A 63 -8.33 -6.64 -9.88
CA SER A 63 -7.71 -7.92 -9.55
C SER A 63 -6.20 -7.80 -9.28
N LEU A 64 -5.47 -7.04 -10.09
CA LEU A 64 -4.04 -6.74 -9.85
C LEU A 64 -3.81 -6.03 -8.52
N ILE A 65 -4.63 -5.02 -8.23
CA ILE A 65 -4.53 -4.24 -6.99
C ILE A 65 -4.80 -5.13 -5.78
N ASP A 66 -5.84 -5.95 -5.84
CA ASP A 66 -6.26 -6.78 -4.71
C ASP A 66 -5.29 -7.93 -4.48
N THR A 67 -4.80 -8.57 -5.55
CA THR A 67 -3.71 -9.56 -5.47
C THR A 67 -2.47 -8.96 -4.81
N HIS A 68 -2.08 -7.75 -5.18
CA HIS A 68 -0.95 -7.08 -4.55
C HIS A 68 -1.22 -6.74 -3.07
N LYS A 69 -2.43 -6.32 -2.70
CA LYS A 69 -2.77 -6.13 -1.27
C LYS A 69 -2.66 -7.43 -0.49
N LEU A 70 -3.12 -8.56 -1.05
CA LEU A 70 -3.04 -9.88 -0.42
C LEU A 70 -1.58 -10.31 -0.25
N SER A 71 -0.72 -10.08 -1.24
CA SER A 71 0.70 -10.40 -1.10
C SER A 71 1.40 -9.52 -0.04
N LEU A 72 0.98 -8.27 0.14
CA LEU A 72 1.49 -7.44 1.25
C LEU A 72 1.11 -8.02 2.63
N LYS A 73 -0.04 -8.71 2.74
CA LYS A 73 -0.47 -9.36 3.99
C LYS A 73 0.35 -10.59 4.37
N THR A 74 1.23 -11.09 3.51
CA THR A 74 2.21 -12.13 3.87
C THR A 74 3.52 -11.54 4.39
N ILE A 75 3.77 -10.25 4.12
CA ILE A 75 5.00 -9.55 4.51
C ILE A 75 4.79 -8.90 5.90
N PRO A 76 5.66 -9.17 6.89
CA PRO A 76 5.57 -8.55 8.21
C PRO A 76 5.62 -7.02 8.17
N CYS A 77 4.77 -6.38 8.98
CA CYS A 77 4.79 -4.93 9.14
C CYS A 77 6.04 -4.49 9.91
N ARG A 78 7.01 -3.93 9.20
CA ARG A 78 8.27 -3.44 9.77
C ARG A 78 8.08 -2.44 10.91
N THR A 79 7.09 -1.56 10.82
CA THR A 79 6.81 -0.57 11.88
C THR A 79 6.30 -1.25 13.14
N LEU A 80 5.37 -2.22 13.02
CA LEU A 80 4.88 -2.98 14.16
C LEU A 80 6.02 -3.79 14.80
N LEU A 81 6.81 -4.50 14.00
CA LEU A 81 7.94 -5.29 14.50
C LEU A 81 9.00 -4.44 15.20
N ARG A 82 9.28 -3.23 14.68
CA ARG A 82 10.33 -2.36 15.22
C ARG A 82 9.91 -1.58 16.46
N TYR A 83 8.66 -1.12 16.51
CA TYR A 83 8.19 -0.19 17.54
C TYR A 83 7.08 -0.74 18.43
N GLY A 84 6.56 -1.94 18.15
CA GLY A 84 5.43 -2.52 18.87
C GLY A 84 4.06 -1.92 18.49
N TYR A 85 4.03 -0.85 17.69
CA TYR A 85 2.78 -0.24 17.22
C TYR A 85 2.84 0.16 15.74
N CYS A 86 1.68 0.18 15.08
CA CYS A 86 1.55 0.64 13.70
C CYS A 86 0.47 1.71 13.60
N ARG A 87 0.86 2.92 13.19
CA ARG A 87 -0.05 4.08 13.02
C ARG A 87 -1.22 3.86 12.05
N PHE A 88 -1.15 2.82 11.22
CA PHE A 88 -2.20 2.48 10.26
C PHE A 88 -3.21 1.48 10.82
N GLY A 89 -2.91 0.78 11.93
CA GLY A 89 -3.82 -0.19 12.53
C GLY A 89 -4.36 -1.20 11.51
N HIS A 90 -5.68 -1.40 11.50
CA HIS A 90 -6.39 -2.28 10.56
C HIS A 90 -6.28 -1.85 9.08
N ARG A 91 -5.94 -0.58 8.82
CA ARG A 91 -5.73 -0.04 7.47
C ARG A 91 -4.32 -0.31 6.93
N CYS A 92 -3.44 -0.93 7.73
CA CYS A 92 -2.12 -1.34 7.28
C CYS A 92 -2.25 -2.46 6.24
N TYR A 93 -1.54 -2.33 5.12
CA TYR A 93 -1.53 -3.38 4.09
C TYR A 93 -0.63 -4.58 4.44
N TYR A 94 0.27 -4.43 5.41
CA TYR A 94 1.21 -5.46 5.84
C TYR A 94 0.67 -6.36 6.94
N ASN A 95 1.33 -7.50 7.17
CA ASN A 95 0.95 -8.45 8.21
C ASN A 95 1.22 -7.91 9.62
N HIS A 96 0.22 -8.01 10.50
CA HIS A 96 0.33 -7.66 11.92
C HIS A 96 0.32 -8.88 12.86
N HIS A 97 0.39 -10.10 12.32
CA HIS A 97 0.50 -11.31 13.14
C HIS A 97 1.88 -11.37 13.80
N ILE A 98 1.92 -11.16 15.11
CA ILE A 98 3.13 -11.32 15.92
C ILE A 98 3.19 -12.80 16.32
N PRO A 99 4.22 -13.57 15.91
CA PRO A 99 4.35 -14.94 16.38
C PRO A 99 4.50 -14.92 17.90
N LEU A 100 3.55 -15.55 18.60
CA LEU A 100 3.56 -15.69 20.04
C LEU A 100 4.68 -16.64 20.45
N THR A 101 5.89 -16.13 20.66
CA THR A 101 6.94 -16.89 21.36
C THR A 101 6.73 -16.74 22.87
N SER A 102 6.16 -17.79 23.49
CA SER A 102 6.10 -18.10 24.93
C SER A 102 5.52 -17.04 25.89
N SER A 103 4.30 -17.33 26.36
CA SER A 103 3.68 -16.92 27.64
C SER A 103 3.66 -15.42 27.98
N THR A 104 2.57 -14.73 27.64
CA THR A 104 1.69 -14.04 28.59
C THR A 104 0.37 -13.69 27.89
N SER A 105 -0.72 -13.97 28.61
CA SER A 105 -2.14 -13.86 28.26
C SER A 105 -2.54 -12.86 27.16
N GLN A 106 -3.28 -13.38 26.18
CA GLN A 106 -4.03 -12.60 25.20
C GLN A 106 -4.96 -11.62 25.89
N ARG A 107 -4.83 -10.32 25.60
CA ARG A 107 -5.91 -9.37 25.81
C ARG A 107 -5.80 -8.18 24.86
N TRP A 108 -6.27 -8.37 23.63
CA TRP A 108 -6.91 -7.28 22.88
C TRP A 108 -8.06 -7.83 22.05
N SER A 109 -9.23 -7.70 22.65
CA SER A 109 -10.53 -7.90 22.03
C SER A 109 -10.69 -6.89 20.90
N SER A 110 -10.93 -7.38 19.69
CA SER A 110 -11.55 -6.59 18.63
C SER A 110 -12.99 -6.30 19.05
N SER A 111 -13.32 -5.02 19.29
CA SER A 111 -14.71 -4.57 19.28
C SER A 111 -14.92 -3.70 18.04
N PRO A 112 -15.87 -4.02 17.16
CA PRO A 112 -16.31 -3.11 16.10
C PRO A 112 -17.28 -2.06 16.68
N ILE A 113 -17.17 -0.82 16.18
CA ILE A 113 -18.25 0.17 16.16
C ILE A 113 -18.66 0.30 14.70
#